data_AF-A0A5P8E8V4-F1
#
_entry.id   AF-A0A5P8E8V4-F1
#
_cell.length_a   1.000
_cell.length_b   1.000
_cell.length_c   1.000
_cell.angle_alpha   90.00
_cell.angle_beta   90.00
_cell.angle_gamma   90.00
#
_symmetry.space_group_name_H-M   'P 1'
#
loop_
_entity.id
_entity.type
_entity.pdbx_description
1 polymer ?
#
loop_
_entity_poly.entity_id
_entity_poly.type
_entity_poly.pdbx_seq_one_letter_code
_entity_poly.pdbx_strand_id
1 'polypeptide(L)'
;MSGSKSNSQKQHLISTYSKEWYAKMVEIWRDRLDAMGIHDTGALRSSVHKGTFNISDAGGAMTFLYLTYGIYVDLGVGNGYRRGNGGDLKFLDPVYRHEHHKGQPRKRRPWFNVSWFISVQVLKEKLGELIGEEFSGLFDNLTRRERG
;
A
#
# COMPACT_ATOMS: atom_id res chain seq x y z
N MET A 1 5.55 6.28 39.70
CA MET A 1 4.55 5.44 39.00
C MET A 1 3.95 6.10 37.75
N SER A 2 4.51 7.20 37.21
CA SER A 2 3.94 7.94 36.06
C SER A 2 4.42 7.44 34.67
N GLY A 3 5.67 6.97 34.55
CA GLY A 3 6.27 6.62 33.25
C GLY A 3 5.71 5.36 32.54
N SER A 4 5.21 4.37 33.29
CA SER A 4 4.67 3.12 32.71
C SER A 4 3.34 3.32 31.98
N LYS A 5 2.50 4.27 32.41
CA LYS A 5 1.20 4.55 31.78
C LYS A 5 1.35 5.28 30.44
N SER A 6 2.36 6.13 30.29
CA SER A 6 2.62 6.91 29.06
C SER A 6 3.09 6.03 27.90
N ASN A 7 3.98 5.07 28.16
CA ASN A 7 4.46 4.15 27.13
C ASN A 7 3.33 3.25 26.58
N SER A 8 2.52 2.66 27.47
CA SER A 8 1.36 1.85 27.08
C SER A 8 0.34 2.61 26.22
N GLN A 9 0.12 3.91 26.48
CA GLN A 9 -0.76 4.76 25.67
C GLN A 9 -0.20 5.03 24.27
N LYS A 10 1.10 5.31 24.14
CA LYS A 10 1.73 5.52 22.83
C LYS A 10 1.78 4.25 21.99
N GLN A 11 2.05 3.11 22.61
CA GLN A 11 2.00 1.81 21.93
C GLN A 11 0.58 1.51 21.39
N HIS A 12 -0.45 1.86 22.16
CA HIS A 12 -1.82 1.80 21.69
C HIS A 12 -2.06 2.73 20.49
N LEU A 13 -1.55 3.97 20.51
CA LEU A 13 -1.69 4.91 19.39
C LEU A 13 -1.03 4.38 18.11
N ILE A 14 0.19 3.83 18.20
CA ILE A 14 0.89 3.20 17.07
C ILE A 14 0.05 2.06 16.49
N SER A 15 -0.42 1.15 17.35
CA SER A 15 -1.25 0.01 16.94
C SER A 15 -2.55 0.46 16.26
N THR A 16 -3.27 1.41 16.86
CA THR A 16 -4.54 1.93 16.32
C THR A 16 -4.32 2.64 14.99
N TYR A 17 -3.37 3.59 14.92
CA TYR A 17 -3.09 4.31 13.68
C TYR A 17 -2.70 3.35 12.55
N SER A 18 -1.82 2.38 12.85
CA SER A 18 -1.41 1.36 11.89
C SER A 18 -2.58 0.50 11.41
N LYS A 19 -3.48 0.11 12.31
CA LYS A 19 -4.68 -0.68 11.98
C LYS A 19 -5.66 0.10 11.09
N GLU A 20 -5.89 1.36 11.39
CA GLU A 20 -6.76 2.23 10.60
C GLU A 20 -6.15 2.54 9.22
N TRP A 21 -4.85 2.87 9.18
CA TRP A 21 -4.11 3.01 7.93
C TRP A 21 -4.21 1.76 7.07
N TYR A 22 -4.02 0.59 7.68
CA TYR A 22 -4.10 -0.70 7.01
C TYR A 22 -5.50 -0.98 6.41
N ALA A 23 -6.57 -0.62 7.13
CA ALA A 23 -7.93 -0.69 6.61
C ALA A 23 -8.15 0.31 5.46
N LYS A 24 -7.67 1.54 5.61
CA LYS A 24 -7.85 2.62 4.64
C LYS A 24 -7.16 2.33 3.31
N MET A 25 -6.01 1.64 3.32
CA MET A 25 -5.33 1.24 2.09
C MET A 25 -6.19 0.33 1.19
N VAL A 26 -6.89 -0.64 1.79
CA VAL A 26 -7.79 -1.53 1.04
C VAL A 26 -8.96 -0.76 0.44
N GLU A 27 -9.51 0.20 1.19
CA GLU A 27 -10.57 1.09 0.70
C GLU A 27 -10.10 1.94 -0.48
N ILE A 28 -8.98 2.67 -0.32
CA ILE A 28 -8.38 3.50 -1.37
C ILE A 28 -8.15 2.70 -2.65
N TRP A 29 -7.63 1.48 -2.54
CA TRP A 29 -7.38 0.65 -3.70
C TRP A 29 -8.65 0.17 -4.39
N ARG A 30 -9.69 -0.20 -3.65
CA ARG A 30 -10.99 -0.57 -4.21
C ARG A 30 -11.62 0.63 -4.93
N ASP A 31 -11.58 1.80 -4.31
CA ASP A 31 -12.13 3.04 -4.90
C ASP A 31 -11.37 3.44 -6.16
N ARG A 32 -10.04 3.27 -6.19
CA ARG A 32 -9.23 3.53 -7.39
C ARG A 32 -9.54 2.55 -8.52
N LEU A 33 -9.76 1.27 -8.21
CA LEU A 33 -10.20 0.29 -9.20
C LEU A 33 -11.54 0.69 -9.82
N ASP A 34 -12.47 1.17 -8.99
CA ASP A 34 -13.79 1.64 -9.43
C ASP A 34 -13.66 2.90 -10.30
N ALA A 35 -12.93 3.91 -9.83
CA ALA A 35 -12.72 5.18 -10.53
C ALA A 35 -12.02 5.00 -11.89
N MET A 36 -11.12 4.03 -12.02
CA MET A 36 -10.40 3.73 -13.27
C MET A 36 -11.15 2.76 -14.19
N GLY A 37 -12.38 2.37 -13.84
CA GLY A 37 -13.17 1.44 -14.63
C GLY A 37 -12.52 0.07 -14.80
N ILE A 38 -11.84 -0.44 -13.76
CA ILE A 38 -11.17 -1.75 -13.77
C ILE A 38 -12.13 -2.81 -13.21
N HIS A 39 -13.21 -3.08 -13.93
CA HIS A 39 -14.30 -3.95 -13.46
C HIS A 39 -14.76 -5.00 -14.47
N ASP A 40 -13.91 -5.34 -15.46
CA ASP A 40 -14.23 -6.30 -16.54
C ASP A 40 -14.95 -7.56 -16.03
N THR A 41 -14.39 -8.22 -15.01
CA THR A 41 -15.02 -9.34 -14.29
C THR A 41 -15.32 -9.04 -12.82
N GLY A 42 -14.89 -7.87 -12.32
CA GLY A 42 -14.90 -7.54 -10.88
C GLY A 42 -13.94 -8.36 -10.00
N ALA A 43 -13.29 -9.40 -10.53
CA ALA A 43 -12.46 -10.33 -9.76
C ALA A 43 -11.25 -9.66 -9.08
N LEU A 44 -10.62 -8.69 -9.75
CA LEU A 44 -9.52 -7.94 -9.15
C LEU A 44 -10.00 -7.14 -7.95
N ARG A 45 -11.10 -6.40 -8.09
CA ARG A 45 -11.69 -5.59 -7.03
C ARG A 45 -12.08 -6.43 -5.82
N SER A 46 -12.76 -7.56 -6.03
CA SER A 46 -13.15 -8.47 -4.95
C SER A 46 -11.96 -9.13 -4.27
N SER A 47 -10.85 -9.33 -4.99
CA SER A 47 -9.64 -9.92 -4.44
C SER A 47 -8.85 -9.01 -3.51
N VAL A 48 -9.07 -7.68 -3.52
CA VAL A 48 -8.29 -6.76 -2.67
C VAL A 48 -8.77 -6.87 -1.23
N HIS A 49 -7.95 -7.42 -0.34
CA HIS A 49 -8.26 -7.53 1.09
C HIS A 49 -7.02 -7.55 1.99
N LYS A 50 -7.28 -7.40 3.29
CA LYS A 50 -6.29 -7.50 4.36
C LYS A 50 -5.87 -8.97 4.53
N GLY A 51 -4.57 -9.24 4.53
CA GLY A 51 -3.98 -10.49 5.00
C GLY A 51 -3.56 -10.42 6.47
N THR A 52 -2.37 -10.92 6.79
CA THR A 52 -1.82 -10.89 8.15
C THR A 52 -1.52 -9.48 8.62
N PHE A 53 -1.95 -9.17 9.85
CA PHE A 53 -1.62 -7.95 10.57
C PHE A 53 -1.12 -8.32 11.97
N ASN A 54 0.14 -8.03 12.25
CA ASN A 54 0.74 -8.17 13.57
C ASN A 54 1.66 -6.99 13.84
N ILE A 55 1.49 -6.34 14.99
CA ILE A 55 2.40 -5.33 15.53
C ILE A 55 2.81 -5.80 16.91
N SER A 56 4.10 -5.79 17.16
CA SER A 56 4.73 -6.09 18.44
C SER A 56 5.88 -5.14 18.71
N ASP A 57 6.42 -5.18 19.92
CA ASP A 57 7.53 -4.33 20.35
C ASP A 57 8.83 -4.64 19.58
N ALA A 58 8.98 -5.86 19.05
CA ALA A 58 10.12 -6.28 18.23
C ALA A 58 9.95 -5.98 16.73
N GLY A 59 8.80 -5.43 16.33
CA GLY A 59 8.44 -5.18 14.92
C GLY A 59 7.07 -5.74 14.55
N GLY A 60 6.70 -5.58 13.29
CA GLY A 60 5.39 -6.01 12.80
C GLY A 60 5.41 -6.41 11.32
N ALA A 61 4.38 -7.14 10.90
CA ALA A 61 4.13 -7.43 9.51
C ALA A 61 2.68 -7.05 9.14
N MET A 62 2.55 -6.49 7.94
CA MET A 62 1.28 -6.17 7.31
C MET A 62 1.30 -6.73 5.90
N THR A 63 0.38 -7.63 5.59
CA THR A 63 0.29 -8.24 4.26
C THR A 63 -1.00 -7.80 3.59
N PHE A 64 -0.94 -7.46 2.31
CA PHE A 64 -2.13 -7.21 1.50
C PHE A 64 -2.26 -8.32 0.45
N LEU A 65 -3.50 -8.74 0.20
CA LEU A 65 -3.82 -9.79 -0.74
C LEU A 65 -4.61 -9.21 -1.90
N TYR A 66 -4.21 -9.57 -3.12
CA TYR A 66 -4.87 -9.24 -4.38
C TYR A 66 -4.38 -10.18 -5.48
N LEU A 67 -5.16 -10.33 -6.56
CA LEU A 67 -4.75 -11.12 -7.71
C LEU A 67 -3.48 -10.54 -8.35
N THR A 68 -2.48 -11.39 -8.64
CA THR A 68 -1.23 -11.01 -9.30
C THR A 68 -1.47 -10.24 -10.61
N TYR A 69 -2.57 -10.55 -11.31
CA TYR A 69 -2.98 -9.80 -12.51
C TYR A 69 -3.11 -8.28 -12.27
N GLY A 70 -3.45 -7.85 -11.05
CA GLY A 70 -3.51 -6.45 -10.67
C GLY A 70 -2.21 -5.68 -10.90
N ILE A 71 -1.05 -6.30 -10.77
CA ILE A 71 0.25 -5.67 -11.06
C ILE A 71 0.36 -5.36 -12.57
N TYR A 72 -0.12 -6.26 -13.42
CA TYR A 72 -0.10 -6.04 -14.86
C TYR A 72 -1.05 -4.90 -15.26
N VAL A 73 -2.21 -4.79 -14.62
CA VAL A 73 -3.13 -3.65 -14.81
C VAL A 73 -2.49 -2.34 -14.37
N ASP A 74 -1.84 -2.34 -13.21
CA ASP A 74 -1.17 -1.16 -12.64
C ASP A 74 -0.11 -0.60 -13.60
N LEU A 75 0.67 -1.49 -14.21
CA LEU A 75 1.75 -1.15 -15.14
C LEU A 75 1.28 -1.01 -16.60
N GLY A 76 0.06 -1.42 -16.93
CA GLY A 76 -0.46 -1.41 -18.31
C GLY A 76 0.14 -2.49 -19.21
N VAL A 77 0.65 -3.57 -18.62
CA VAL A 77 1.27 -4.70 -19.33
C VAL A 77 0.40 -5.96 -19.20
N GLY A 78 0.92 -7.12 -19.63
CA GLY A 78 0.25 -8.40 -19.43
C GLY A 78 0.61 -9.42 -20.50
N ASN A 79 -0.31 -10.32 -20.80
CA ASN A 79 -0.09 -11.31 -21.86
C ASN A 79 0.25 -10.62 -23.20
N GLY A 80 1.34 -11.04 -23.83
CA GLY A 80 1.92 -10.43 -25.04
C GLY A 80 3.12 -9.51 -24.78
N TYR A 81 3.33 -9.01 -23.56
CA TYR A 81 4.48 -8.17 -23.21
C TYR A 81 5.56 -9.02 -22.53
N ARG A 82 6.49 -9.62 -23.30
CA ARG A 82 7.63 -10.39 -22.76
C ARG A 82 8.96 -9.80 -23.27
N ARG A 83 10.03 -9.96 -22.49
CA ARG A 83 11.39 -9.58 -22.94
C ARG A 83 11.79 -10.47 -24.11
N GLY A 84 12.40 -9.87 -25.13
CA GLY A 84 12.88 -10.61 -26.31
C GLY A 84 11.83 -10.88 -27.38
N ASN A 85 10.66 -10.22 -27.34
CA ASN A 85 9.61 -10.37 -28.36
C ASN A 85 9.98 -9.77 -29.75
N GLY A 86 11.26 -9.53 -30.02
CA GLY A 86 11.72 -8.92 -31.27
C GLY A 86 11.32 -7.46 -31.49
N GLY A 87 10.63 -6.82 -30.53
CA GLY A 87 10.12 -5.45 -30.65
C GLY A 87 8.81 -5.34 -31.46
N ASP A 88 8.49 -6.34 -32.27
CA ASP A 88 7.23 -6.40 -33.02
C ASP A 88 6.09 -6.91 -32.13
N LEU A 89 5.28 -5.97 -31.64
CA LEU A 89 4.09 -6.24 -30.85
C LEU A 89 2.87 -6.13 -31.76
N LYS A 90 2.68 -7.05 -32.71
CA LYS A 90 1.52 -7.09 -33.64
C LYS A 90 0.17 -6.91 -32.95
N PHE A 91 0.03 -7.39 -31.72
CA PHE A 91 -1.17 -7.18 -30.92
C PHE A 91 -1.41 -5.72 -30.52
N LEU A 92 -0.51 -4.78 -30.78
CA LEU A 92 -0.72 -3.33 -30.63
C LEU A 92 -1.17 -2.67 -31.93
N ASP A 93 -0.95 -3.32 -33.08
CA ASP A 93 -1.36 -2.80 -34.37
C ASP A 93 -2.91 -2.66 -34.45
N PRO A 94 -3.44 -1.48 -34.84
CA PRO A 94 -4.88 -1.27 -34.91
C PRO A 94 -5.61 -2.20 -35.88
N VAL A 95 -5.00 -2.52 -37.02
CA VAL A 95 -5.60 -3.39 -38.05
C VAL A 95 -5.68 -4.81 -37.52
N TYR A 96 -4.57 -5.35 -37.01
CA TYR A 96 -4.54 -6.66 -36.36
C TYR A 96 -5.55 -6.76 -35.23
N ARG A 97 -5.69 -5.72 -34.40
CA ARG A 97 -6.69 -5.71 -33.33
C ARG A 97 -8.12 -5.75 -33.85
N HIS A 98 -8.43 -4.98 -34.89
CA HIS A 98 -9.75 -4.97 -35.51
C HIS A 98 -10.09 -6.35 -36.10
N GLU A 99 -9.19 -6.92 -36.90
CA GLU A 99 -9.35 -8.25 -37.51
C GLU A 99 -9.53 -9.37 -36.48
N HIS A 100 -8.80 -9.29 -35.36
CA HIS A 100 -8.87 -10.27 -34.28
C HIS A 100 -9.84 -9.89 -33.15
N HIS A 101 -10.75 -8.94 -33.39
CA HIS A 101 -11.78 -8.50 -32.42
C HIS A 101 -11.20 -8.15 -31.04
N LYS A 102 -9.97 -7.65 -31.01
CA LYS A 102 -9.32 -7.17 -29.80
C LYS A 102 -9.76 -5.73 -29.57
N GLY A 103 -10.24 -5.45 -28.36
CA GLY A 103 -10.58 -4.09 -27.94
C GLY A 103 -9.36 -3.16 -27.86
N GLN A 104 -9.49 -2.07 -27.12
CA GLN A 104 -8.42 -1.08 -26.98
C GLN A 104 -7.13 -1.71 -26.41
N PRO A 105 -5.94 -1.21 -26.82
CA PRO A 105 -4.68 -1.62 -26.21
C PRO A 105 -4.68 -1.34 -24.71
N ARG A 106 -3.93 -2.17 -23.98
CA ARG A 106 -3.79 -1.98 -22.53
C ARG A 106 -3.16 -0.61 -22.28
N LYS A 107 -3.72 0.10 -21.32
CA LYS A 107 -3.20 1.37 -20.82
C LYS A 107 -2.81 1.19 -19.38
N ARG A 108 -1.77 1.90 -18.95
CA ARG A 108 -1.37 1.96 -17.54
C ARG A 108 -2.53 2.51 -16.71
N ARG A 109 -2.93 1.79 -15.66
CA ARG A 109 -3.97 2.22 -14.72
C ARG A 109 -3.42 2.11 -13.29
N PRO A 110 -2.71 3.14 -12.78
CA PRO A 110 -1.94 3.07 -11.55
C PRO A 110 -2.84 3.05 -10.29
N TRP A 111 -3.56 1.95 -10.09
CA TRP A 111 -4.50 1.78 -8.99
C TRP A 111 -3.78 1.51 -7.66
N PHE A 112 -2.61 0.88 -7.71
CA PHE A 112 -1.86 0.42 -6.55
C PHE A 112 -0.59 1.24 -6.28
N ASN A 113 0.29 1.39 -7.28
CA ASN A 113 1.67 1.84 -7.04
C ASN A 113 1.78 3.27 -6.47
N VAL A 114 1.02 4.22 -7.02
CA VAL A 114 1.08 5.63 -6.62
C VAL A 114 0.56 5.79 -5.20
N SER A 115 -0.61 5.21 -4.89
CA SER A 115 -1.19 5.28 -3.55
C SER A 115 -0.36 4.52 -2.53
N TRP A 116 0.21 3.36 -2.88
CA TRP A 116 1.13 2.63 -2.02
C TRP A 116 2.34 3.47 -1.63
N PHE A 117 3.02 4.06 -2.62
CA PHE A 117 4.22 4.86 -2.37
C PHE A 117 3.92 6.04 -1.45
N ILE A 118 2.88 6.82 -1.75
CA ILE A 118 2.50 8.00 -0.97
C ILE A 118 2.11 7.59 0.46
N SER A 119 1.20 6.63 0.61
CA SER A 119 0.69 6.24 1.92
C SER A 119 1.75 5.61 2.83
N VAL A 120 2.75 4.94 2.26
CA VAL A 120 3.89 4.42 3.04
C VAL A 120 4.75 5.57 3.59
N GLN A 121 4.95 6.66 2.84
CA GLN A 121 5.67 7.82 3.37
C GLN A 121 4.90 8.48 4.51
N VAL A 122 3.59 8.68 4.35
CA VAL A 122 2.72 9.21 5.41
C VAL A 122 2.78 8.35 6.68
N LEU A 123 2.75 7.02 6.53
CA LEU A 123 2.90 6.11 7.66
C LEU A 123 4.27 6.27 8.34
N LYS A 124 5.35 6.32 7.56
CA LYS A 124 6.71 6.50 8.09
C LYS A 124 6.88 7.80 8.85
N GLU A 125 6.37 8.90 8.29
CA GLU A 125 6.40 10.22 8.94
C GLU A 125 5.68 10.18 10.28
N LYS A 126 4.45 9.61 10.31
CA LYS A 126 3.67 9.57 11.54
C LYS A 126 4.28 8.67 12.61
N LEU A 127 4.80 7.50 12.22
CA LEU A 127 5.49 6.62 13.17
C LEU A 127 6.81 7.23 13.66
N GLY A 128 7.54 7.93 12.78
CA GLY A 128 8.75 8.65 13.15
C GLY A 128 8.49 9.75 14.18
N GLU A 129 7.41 10.52 14.02
CA GLU A 129 6.95 11.52 14.99
C GLU A 129 6.67 10.87 16.36
N LEU A 130 5.84 9.82 16.40
CA LEU A 130 5.43 9.16 17.64
C LEU A 130 6.62 8.57 18.42
N ILE A 131 7.53 7.90 17.70
CA ILE A 131 8.74 7.30 18.29
C ILE A 131 9.74 8.38 18.73
N GLY A 132 9.91 9.44 17.93
CA GLY A 132 10.81 10.55 18.24
C GLY A 132 10.39 11.31 19.51
N GLU A 133 9.09 11.54 19.67
CA GLU A 133 8.54 12.13 20.90
C GLU A 133 8.71 11.21 22.11
N GLU A 134 8.54 9.90 21.95
CA GLU A 134 8.77 8.93 23.03
C GLU A 134 10.23 8.97 23.49
N PHE A 135 11.17 8.88 22.54
CA PHE A 135 12.59 8.92 22.83
C PHE A 135 12.98 10.23 23.53
N SER A 136 12.54 11.38 23.01
CA SER A 136 12.83 12.69 23.61
C SER A 136 12.31 12.80 25.04
N GLY A 137 11.08 12.34 25.29
CA GLY A 137 10.49 12.33 26.64
C GLY A 137 11.25 11.45 27.64
N LEU A 138 11.94 10.38 27.19
CA LEU A 138 12.78 9.58 28.07
C LEU A 138 14.01 10.36 28.57
N PHE A 139 14.66 11.15 27.71
CA PHE A 139 15.83 11.97 28.10
C PHE A 139 15.45 13.16 28.98
N ASP A 140 14.31 13.79 28.73
CA ASP A 140 13.80 14.87 29.59
C ASP A 140 13.61 14.40 31.04
N ASN A 141 13.19 13.15 31.23
CA ASN A 141 13.04 12.57 32.57
C ASN A 141 14.37 12.26 33.25
N LEU A 142 15.43 11.95 32.51
CA LEU A 142 16.77 11.76 33.05
C LEU A 142 17.37 13.10 33.52
N THR A 143 17.30 14.11 32.67
CA THR A 143 17.87 15.44 32.96
C THR A 143 17.18 16.17 34.11
N ARG A 144 15.88 15.95 34.34
CA ARG A 144 15.18 16.48 35.52
C ARG A 144 15.63 15.83 36.84
N ARG A 145 16.15 14.60 36.79
CA ARG A 145 16.54 13.82 37.98
C ARG A 145 17.94 14.17 38.47
N GLU A 146 18.79 14.70 37.61
CA GLU A 146 20.16 15.13 37.94
C GLU A 146 20.26 16.59 38.41
N ARG A 147 19.17 17.37 38.32
CA ARG A 147 19.10 18.78 38.76
C ARG A 147 18.35 19.01 40.07
N GLY A 148 18.06 17.94 40.82
CA GLY A 148 17.59 17.98 42.21
C GLY A 148 18.57 17.24 43.10
#